data_AF-A0A961P7C6-F1
#
_entry.id   AF-A0A961P7C6-F1
#
_cell.length_a   1.000
_cell.length_b   1.000
_cell.length_c   1.000
_cell.angle_alpha   90.00
_cell.angle_beta   90.00
_cell.angle_gamma   90.00
#
_symmetry.space_group_name_H-M   'P 1'
#
loop_
_entity.id
_entity.type
_entity.pdbx_description
1 polymer ?
#
loop_
_entity_poly.entity_id
_entity_poly.type
_entity_poly.pdbx_seq_one_letter_code
_entity_poly.pdbx_strand_id
1 'polypeptide(L)'
;MPDFDLIGDYMASDAARALRGDVRAFLDEETASGRVRPGRQTWTTYDRAFSERCGARGYIGMVWPRAVGGGARHAFERYLVTEELLAGGAPLGAHWIADRQSGPQI
;
A
#
# COMPACT_ATOMS: atom_id res chain seq x y z
N MET A 1 3.92 -18.78 -30.20
CA MET A 1 4.51 -17.70 -29.38
C MET A 1 4.17 -18.01 -27.94
N PRO A 2 5.12 -18.07 -26.99
CA PRO A 2 4.77 -18.12 -25.58
C PRO A 2 4.00 -16.86 -25.24
N ASP A 3 2.94 -16.99 -24.46
CA ASP A 3 2.14 -15.87 -23.94
C ASP A 3 2.95 -15.23 -22.80
N PHE A 4 3.63 -14.13 -23.07
CA PHE A 4 4.42 -13.39 -22.08
C PHE A 4 3.54 -12.33 -21.43
N ASP A 5 2.59 -12.77 -20.59
CA ASP A 5 1.90 -11.85 -19.68
C ASP A 5 2.85 -11.48 -18.53
N LEU A 6 3.85 -10.64 -18.83
CA LEU A 6 4.85 -10.18 -17.86
C LEU A 6 4.22 -9.54 -16.61
N ILE A 7 3.02 -8.96 -16.75
CA ILE A 7 2.28 -8.39 -15.63
C ILE A 7 1.68 -9.52 -14.80
N GLY A 8 0.98 -10.47 -15.44
CA GLY A 8 0.47 -11.67 -14.79
C GLY A 8 1.56 -12.44 -14.03
N ASP A 9 2.71 -12.67 -14.67
CA ASP A 9 3.86 -13.36 -14.09
C ASP A 9 4.42 -12.60 -12.87
N TYR A 10 4.56 -11.28 -12.96
CA TYR A 10 5.02 -10.46 -11.84
C TYR A 10 4.03 -10.48 -10.67
N MET A 11 2.73 -10.34 -10.96
CA MET A 11 1.67 -10.34 -9.95
C MET A 11 1.50 -11.72 -9.31
N ALA A 12 1.84 -12.79 -10.03
CA ALA A 12 1.90 -14.16 -9.55
C ALA A 12 3.26 -14.54 -8.94
N SER A 13 4.19 -13.61 -8.78
CA SER A 13 5.49 -13.89 -8.14
C SER A 13 5.36 -14.14 -6.64
N ASP A 14 6.33 -14.86 -6.06
CA ASP A 14 6.40 -15.06 -4.61
C ASP A 14 6.62 -13.74 -3.86
N ALA A 15 7.34 -12.79 -4.45
CA ALA A 15 7.52 -11.46 -3.89
C ALA A 15 6.18 -10.70 -3.79
N ALA A 16 5.34 -10.77 -4.83
CA ALA A 16 4.00 -10.18 -4.81
C ALA A 16 3.09 -10.86 -3.76
N ARG A 17 3.14 -12.20 -3.66
CA ARG A 17 2.40 -12.95 -2.63
C ARG A 17 2.84 -12.57 -1.22
N ALA A 18 4.15 -12.50 -0.97
CA ALA A 18 4.71 -12.11 0.31
C ALA A 18 4.27 -10.70 0.71
N LEU A 19 4.38 -9.74 -0.20
CA LEU A 19 3.96 -8.35 0.06
C LEU A 19 2.47 -8.24 0.38
N ARG A 20 1.60 -8.96 -0.34
CA ARG A 20 0.17 -9.02 0.00
C ARG A 20 -0.04 -9.61 1.40
N GLY A 21 0.66 -10.69 1.72
CA GLY A 21 0.63 -11.31 3.04
C GLY A 21 0.99 -10.33 4.16
N ASP A 22 2.07 -9.57 3.98
CA ASP A 22 2.52 -8.57 4.96
C ASP A 22 1.48 -7.47 5.20
N VAL A 23 0.85 -6.98 4.13
CA VAL A 23 -0.18 -5.92 4.24
C VAL A 23 -1.45 -6.46 4.89
N ARG A 24 -1.85 -7.70 4.60
CA ARG A 24 -3.00 -8.35 5.25
C ARG A 24 -2.74 -8.57 6.74
N ALA A 25 -1.56 -9.07 7.10
CA ALA A 25 -1.18 -9.23 8.50
C ALA A 25 -1.20 -7.89 9.26
N PHE A 26 -0.70 -6.82 8.63
CA PHE A 26 -0.81 -5.46 9.18
C PHE A 26 -2.28 -5.03 9.39
N LEU A 27 -3.15 -5.26 8.42
CA LEU A 27 -4.57 -4.90 8.51
C LEU A 27 -5.31 -5.73 9.58
N ASP A 28 -4.95 -7.00 9.73
CA ASP A 28 -5.48 -7.87 10.78
C ASP A 28 -5.09 -7.36 12.16
N GLU A 29 -3.84 -6.94 12.37
CA GLU A 29 -3.39 -6.29 13.62
C GLU A 29 -4.15 -4.99 13.90
N GLU A 30 -4.32 -4.15 12.88
CA GLU A 30 -5.04 -2.87 12.99
C GLU A 30 -6.53 -3.08 13.29
N THR A 31 -7.13 -4.13 12.76
CA THR A 31 -8.53 -4.49 13.01
C THR A 31 -8.71 -5.13 14.39
N ALA A 32 -7.85 -6.08 14.77
CA ALA A 32 -7.88 -6.74 16.08
C ALA A 32 -7.69 -5.76 17.24
N SER A 33 -6.88 -4.71 17.03
CA SER A 33 -6.70 -3.62 17.99
C SER A 33 -7.84 -2.59 18.02
N GLY A 34 -8.82 -2.69 17.12
CA GLY A 34 -9.94 -1.77 16.99
C GLY A 34 -9.60 -0.40 16.39
N ARG A 35 -8.37 -0.21 15.91
CA ARG A 35 -7.91 1.03 15.25
C ARG A 35 -8.53 1.19 13.87
N VAL A 36 -8.61 0.11 13.12
CA VAL A 36 -9.32 0.05 11.84
C VAL A 36 -10.63 -0.71 12.01
N ARG A 37 -11.70 -0.18 11.40
CA ARG A 37 -13.02 -0.80 11.40
C ARG A 37 -13.46 -0.97 9.94
N PRO A 38 -13.29 -2.17 9.36
CA PRO A 38 -13.71 -2.45 8.00
C PRO A 38 -15.17 -2.06 7.78
N GLY A 39 -15.48 -1.53 6.58
CA GLY A 39 -16.81 -1.05 6.22
C GLY A 39 -17.24 0.30 6.84
N ARG A 40 -16.39 0.93 7.67
CA ARG A 40 -16.64 2.28 8.22
C ARG A 40 -15.69 3.34 7.70
N GLN A 41 -14.65 2.95 6.97
CA GLN A 41 -13.66 3.87 6.40
C GLN A 41 -13.73 3.86 4.88
N THR A 42 -13.31 4.96 4.29
CA THR A 42 -13.09 5.11 2.85
C THR A 42 -11.69 5.66 2.60
N TRP A 43 -11.29 5.75 1.34
CA TRP A 43 -10.05 6.40 0.93
C TRP A 43 -9.99 7.90 1.27
N THR A 44 -11.11 8.52 1.67
CA THR A 44 -11.17 9.91 2.16
C THR A 44 -11.24 9.99 3.69
N THR A 45 -11.49 8.88 4.41
CA THR A 45 -11.43 8.90 5.87
C THR A 45 -10.00 9.10 6.34
N TYR A 46 -9.83 9.98 7.34
CA TYR A 46 -8.54 10.41 7.86
C TYR A 46 -8.21 9.74 9.19
N ASP A 47 -7.03 9.13 9.28
CA ASP A 47 -6.36 8.79 10.54
C ASP A 47 -4.85 9.06 10.38
N ARG A 48 -4.36 10.04 11.16
CA ARG A 48 -2.94 10.41 11.18
C ARG A 48 -2.06 9.26 11.66
N ALA A 49 -2.44 8.64 12.78
CA ALA A 49 -1.63 7.62 13.41
C ALA A 49 -1.54 6.36 12.53
N PHE A 50 -2.62 6.02 11.82
CA PHE A 50 -2.59 4.97 10.80
C PHE A 50 -1.56 5.27 9.71
N SER A 51 -1.53 6.51 9.23
CA SER A 51 -0.59 6.93 8.19
C SER A 51 0.86 6.92 8.68
N GLU A 52 1.12 7.30 9.93
CA GLU A 52 2.43 7.16 10.55
C GLU A 52 2.87 5.69 10.62
N ARG A 53 1.96 4.76 10.95
CA ARG A 53 2.24 3.31 10.93
C ARG A 53 2.50 2.79 9.51
N CYS A 54 1.74 3.24 8.51
CA CYS A 54 2.03 2.92 7.11
C CYS A 54 3.42 3.41 6.68
N GLY A 55 3.78 4.64 7.06
CA GLY A 55 5.09 5.21 6.79
C GLY A 55 6.21 4.39 7.44
N ALA A 56 6.05 4.00 8.71
CA ALA A 56 7.02 3.16 9.42
C ALA A 56 7.23 1.77 8.77
N ARG A 57 6.21 1.22 8.11
CA ARG A 57 6.29 -0.04 7.34
C ARG A 57 6.76 0.15 5.89
N GLY A 58 7.02 1.39 5.46
CA GLY A 58 7.44 1.68 4.09
C GLY A 58 6.31 1.54 3.05
N TYR A 59 5.05 1.61 3.46
CA TYR A 59 3.88 1.57 2.56
C TYR A 59 3.56 2.94 1.94
N ILE A 60 4.19 4.01 2.44
CA ILE A 60 4.13 5.36 1.87
C ILE A 60 5.47 5.67 1.21
N GLY A 61 5.46 6.32 0.06
CA GLY A 61 6.65 6.72 -0.68
C GLY A 61 7.35 5.55 -1.38
N MET A 62 6.63 4.43 -1.60
CA MET A 62 7.21 3.19 -2.14
C MET A 62 7.96 3.42 -3.46
N VAL A 63 7.40 4.22 -4.36
CA VAL A 63 7.95 4.48 -5.69
C VAL A 63 8.80 5.75 -5.77
N TRP A 64 8.84 6.54 -4.70
CA TRP A 64 9.57 7.81 -4.71
C TRP A 64 11.08 7.56 -4.81
N PRO A 65 11.85 8.52 -5.36
CA PRO A 65 13.31 8.42 -5.38
C PRO A 65 13.89 8.26 -3.97
N ARG A 66 14.96 7.47 -3.84
CA ARG A 66 15.67 7.30 -2.55
C ARG A 66 16.21 8.63 -2.01
N ALA A 67 16.57 9.56 -2.90
CA ALA A 67 17.11 10.89 -2.55
C ALA A 67 16.14 11.75 -1.71
N VAL A 68 14.84 11.45 -1.77
CA VAL A 68 13.80 12.15 -0.99
C VAL A 68 13.19 11.23 0.07
N GLY A 69 13.89 10.15 0.45
CA GLY A 69 13.43 9.19 1.45
C GLY A 69 12.49 8.10 0.93
N GLY A 70 12.37 7.94 -0.39
CA GLY A 70 11.52 6.94 -1.03
C GLY A 70 12.09 5.52 -1.09
N GLY A 71 11.22 4.56 -1.41
CA GLY A 71 11.58 3.15 -1.52
C GLY A 71 12.22 2.74 -2.85
N ALA A 72 12.04 3.54 -3.92
CA ALA A 72 12.38 3.20 -5.31
C ALA A 72 11.93 1.78 -5.72
N ARG A 73 10.76 1.36 -5.23
CA ARG A 73 10.11 0.08 -5.52
C ARG A 73 9.38 0.13 -6.85
N HIS A 74 9.06 -1.05 -7.39
CA HIS A 74 8.31 -1.12 -8.64
C HIS A 74 6.87 -0.63 -8.45
N ALA A 75 6.29 0.03 -9.45
CA ALA A 75 4.94 0.59 -9.36
C ALA A 75 3.87 -0.47 -9.02
N PHE A 76 4.03 -1.69 -9.54
CA PHE A 76 3.17 -2.84 -9.21
C PHE A 76 3.14 -3.16 -7.72
N GLU A 77 4.25 -3.05 -7.00
CA GLU A 77 4.28 -3.30 -5.55
C GLU A 77 3.44 -2.28 -4.79
N ARG A 78 3.48 -1.00 -5.22
CA ARG A 78 2.61 0.04 -4.68
C ARG A 78 1.13 -0.23 -4.99
N TYR A 79 0.82 -0.75 -6.18
CA TYR A 79 -0.55 -1.16 -6.52
C TYR A 79 -1.04 -2.28 -5.61
N LEU A 80 -0.22 -3.31 -5.32
CA LEU A 80 -0.56 -4.39 -4.39
C LEU A 80 -0.90 -3.86 -3.00
N VAL A 81 -0.03 -3.02 -2.44
CA VAL A 81 -0.25 -2.39 -1.13
C VAL A 81 -1.53 -1.55 -1.14
N THR A 82 -1.71 -0.74 -2.18
CA THR A 82 -2.90 0.10 -2.34
C THR A 82 -4.19 -0.74 -2.41
N GLU A 83 -4.20 -1.82 -3.17
CA GLU A 83 -5.34 -2.71 -3.32
C GLU A 83 -5.72 -3.36 -1.99
N GLU A 84 -4.74 -3.94 -1.28
CA GLU A 84 -4.99 -4.60 0.01
C GLU A 84 -5.49 -3.61 1.07
N LEU A 85 -4.89 -2.41 1.15
CA LEU A 85 -5.33 -1.36 2.07
C LEU A 85 -6.78 -0.91 1.79
N LEU A 86 -7.15 -0.76 0.51
CA LEU A 86 -8.53 -0.44 0.13
C LEU A 86 -9.49 -1.61 0.45
N ALA A 87 -9.10 -2.84 0.13
CA ALA A 87 -9.89 -4.04 0.39
C ALA A 87 -10.13 -4.25 1.90
N GLY A 88 -9.13 -3.94 2.73
CA GLY A 88 -9.23 -3.96 4.20
C GLY A 88 -10.02 -2.80 4.80
N GLY A 89 -10.44 -1.80 4.00
CA GLY A 89 -11.16 -0.64 4.50
C GLY A 89 -10.31 0.24 5.41
N ALA A 90 -9.06 0.51 5.04
CA ALA A 90 -8.16 1.39 5.78
C ALA A 90 -8.47 2.89 5.61
N PRO A 91 -8.21 3.75 6.62
CA PRO A 91 -8.41 5.20 6.56
C PRO A 91 -7.23 5.93 5.89
N LEU A 92 -7.22 5.99 4.56
CA LEU A 92 -6.05 6.43 3.78
C LEU A 92 -5.94 7.95 3.56
N GLY A 93 -6.98 8.71 3.90
CA GLY A 93 -7.15 10.10 3.47
C GLY A 93 -6.01 11.04 3.83
N ALA A 94 -5.26 10.76 4.90
CA ALA A 94 -4.16 11.62 5.35
C ALA A 94 -2.92 11.58 4.44
N HIS A 95 -2.66 10.45 3.76
CA HIS A 95 -1.47 10.27 2.92
C HIS A 95 -1.80 9.97 1.46
N TRP A 96 -3.04 9.54 1.17
CA TRP A 96 -3.46 9.03 -0.14
C TRP A 96 -3.10 9.93 -1.32
N ILE A 97 -3.46 11.22 -1.25
CA ILE A 97 -3.21 12.17 -2.34
C ILE A 97 -1.71 12.40 -2.52
N ALA A 98 -1.00 12.65 -1.43
CA ALA A 98 0.44 12.89 -1.47
C ALA A 98 1.20 11.68 -2.04
N ASP A 99 0.90 10.47 -1.58
CA ASP A 99 1.55 9.24 -2.04
C ASP A 99 1.18 8.89 -3.49
N ARG A 100 -0.11 8.93 -3.84
CA ARG A 100 -0.62 8.42 -5.12
C ARG A 100 -0.58 9.44 -6.26
N GLN A 101 -0.90 10.71 -6.01
CA GLN A 101 -1.05 11.73 -7.05
C GLN A 101 0.17 12.63 -7.18
N SER A 102 0.76 13.06 -6.05
CA SER A 102 1.86 14.04 -6.08
C SER A 102 3.24 13.37 -6.16
N GLY A 103 3.49 12.37 -5.34
CA GLY A 103 4.81 11.77 -5.19
C GLY A 103 5.39 11.07 -6.44
N PRO A 104 4.60 10.49 -7.37
CA PRO A 104 5.15 9.98 -8.63
C PRO A 104 5.60 11.08 -9.62
N GLN A 105 5.54 12.36 -9.24
CA GLN A 105 5.91 13.50 -10.09
C GLN A 105 7.22 14.17 -9.66
N ILE A 106 7.87 13.68 -8.61
CA ILE A 106 9.18 14.17 -8.10
C ILE A 106 10.30 13.21 -8.47
#